data_AF-A0A239CKC4-F1
#
_entry.id   AF-A0A239CKC4-F1
#
_cell.length_a   1.000
_cell.length_b   1.000
_cell.length_c   1.000
_cell.angle_alpha   90.00
_cell.angle_beta   90.00
_cell.angle_gamma   90.00
#
_symmetry.space_group_name_H-M   'P 1'
#
loop_
_entity.id
_entity.type
_entity.pdbx_description
1 polymer ?
#
loop_
_entity_poly.entity_id
_entity_poly.type
_entity_poly.pdbx_seq_one_letter_code
_entity_poly.pdbx_strand_id
1 'polypeptide(L)'
;MVTHFFESRLAGYRGWRWAVTVTRVPRSRHVTVCETVLLPGPDALLAPGWVPWNERVQPGDLGVGDLMPTAPDDDRLAPGYVLSDDAAVEEVSWEAGLGRSRVMSKEGRMETAQRWYDGDAGPEAPISAAAPRNARCGTCGFYLPLGGSLRQMFGVCGNLYAPDDGRAVSADHGCGAHSETLLAAVEQPVDELPTIYDDGEVEAMAVSRGHGSVESSEPAEDYGHS
;
A
#
# COMPACT_ATOMS: atom_id res chain seq x y z
N MET A 1 -54.22 2.79 36.34
CA MET A 1 -52.77 2.86 36.04
C MET A 1 -52.57 3.96 35.02
N VAL A 2 -51.54 4.80 35.18
CA VAL A 2 -51.20 5.89 34.25
C VAL A 2 -49.68 5.98 34.12
N THR A 3 -49.18 6.45 32.98
CA THR A 3 -47.75 6.68 32.74
C THR A 3 -47.50 8.16 32.48
N HIS A 4 -46.59 8.75 33.25
CA HIS A 4 -46.17 10.14 33.09
C HIS A 4 -44.78 10.19 32.45
N PHE A 5 -44.55 11.19 31.59
CA PHE A 5 -43.26 11.42 30.94
C PHE A 5 -42.60 12.68 31.50
N PHE A 6 -41.34 12.59 31.88
CA PHE A 6 -40.52 13.71 32.39
C PHE A 6 -39.23 13.83 31.58
N GLU A 7 -38.77 15.04 31.29
CA GLU A 7 -37.49 15.26 30.61
C GLU A 7 -36.31 14.69 31.43
N SER A 8 -35.36 14.03 30.75
CA SER A 8 -34.10 13.62 31.36
C SER A 8 -33.13 14.79 31.49
N ARG A 9 -32.60 14.99 32.69
CA ARG A 9 -31.55 16.01 32.97
C ARG A 9 -30.13 15.43 32.98
N LEU A 10 -29.96 14.17 32.58
CA LEU A 10 -28.65 13.54 32.50
C LEU A 10 -27.92 14.01 31.24
N ALA A 11 -26.67 14.42 31.37
CA ALA A 11 -25.88 14.99 30.26
C ALA A 11 -25.79 14.07 29.02
N GLY A 12 -25.71 12.76 29.22
CA GLY A 12 -25.65 11.78 28.12
C GLY A 12 -27.00 11.41 27.49
N TYR A 13 -28.12 11.94 28.01
CA TYR A 13 -29.47 11.55 27.61
C TYR A 13 -30.32 12.76 27.19
N ARG A 14 -29.70 13.73 26.51
CA ARG A 14 -30.41 14.87 25.94
C ARG A 14 -31.53 14.39 25.00
N GLY A 15 -32.73 14.94 25.17
CA GLY A 15 -33.92 14.56 24.40
C GLY A 15 -34.61 13.27 24.88
N TRP A 16 -34.04 12.53 25.85
CA TRP A 16 -34.68 11.37 26.45
C TRP A 16 -35.67 11.76 27.55
N ARG A 17 -36.60 10.84 27.86
CA ARG A 17 -37.67 11.06 28.83
C ARG A 17 -37.78 9.87 29.79
N TRP A 18 -37.98 10.15 31.07
CA TRP A 18 -38.39 9.16 32.07
C TRP A 18 -39.88 8.87 31.92
N ALA A 19 -40.22 7.63 31.57
CA ALA A 19 -41.58 7.11 31.65
C ALA A 19 -41.77 6.49 33.05
N VAL A 20 -42.64 7.09 33.85
CA VAL A 20 -42.96 6.65 35.21
C VAL A 20 -44.39 6.14 35.24
N THR A 21 -44.54 4.82 35.31
CA THR A 21 -45.86 4.18 35.43
C THR A 21 -46.24 4.14 36.90
N VAL A 22 -47.40 4.69 37.23
CA VAL A 22 -47.94 4.73 38.58
C VAL A 22 -49.32 4.10 38.66
N THR A 23 -49.64 3.57 39.83
CA THR A 23 -50.97 3.06 40.14
C THR A 23 -51.45 3.60 41.48
N ARG A 24 -52.77 3.65 41.63
CA ARG A 24 -53.43 3.96 42.88
C ARG A 24 -54.55 2.94 43.10
N VAL A 25 -54.40 2.13 44.13
CA VAL A 25 -55.41 1.13 44.52
C VAL A 25 -56.69 1.86 45.00
N PRO A 26 -57.90 1.34 44.72
CA PRO A 26 -59.14 1.95 45.19
C PRO A 26 -59.10 2.28 46.69
N ARG A 27 -59.62 3.44 47.07
CA ARG A 27 -59.63 4.00 48.45
C ARG A 27 -58.27 4.37 49.04
N SER A 28 -57.15 4.10 48.38
CA SER A 28 -55.84 4.61 48.80
C SER A 28 -55.73 6.14 48.59
N ARG A 29 -55.05 6.82 49.53
CA ARG A 29 -54.60 8.22 49.38
C ARG A 29 -53.17 8.33 48.84
N HIS A 30 -52.48 7.20 48.67
CA HIS A 30 -51.10 7.13 48.19
C HIS A 30 -51.04 6.54 46.77
N VAL A 31 -50.20 7.16 45.94
CA VAL A 31 -49.81 6.66 44.62
C VAL A 31 -48.54 5.83 44.79
N THR A 32 -48.47 4.67 44.14
CA THR A 32 -47.29 3.80 44.12
C THR A 32 -46.69 3.76 42.73
N VAL A 33 -45.37 3.84 42.64
CA VAL A 33 -44.62 3.66 41.38
C VAL A 33 -44.55 2.18 41.06
N CYS A 34 -44.92 1.82 39.82
CA CYS A 34 -44.83 0.45 39.32
C CYS A 34 -43.48 0.20 38.64
N GLU A 35 -43.06 1.12 37.77
CA GLU A 35 -41.79 1.05 37.03
C GLU A 35 -41.33 2.45 36.62
N THR A 36 -40.04 2.56 36.32
CA THR A 36 -39.42 3.74 35.73
C THR A 36 -38.49 3.29 34.61
N VAL A 37 -38.73 3.76 33.39
CA VAL A 37 -37.90 3.45 32.22
C VAL A 37 -37.44 4.74 31.56
N LEU A 38 -36.18 4.78 31.15
CA LEU A 38 -35.64 5.87 30.35
C LEU A 38 -35.84 5.54 28.86
N LEU A 39 -36.68 6.32 28.18
CA LEU A 39 -37.04 6.11 26.78
C LEU A 39 -36.57 7.27 25.91
N PRO A 40 -36.19 7.02 24.66
CA PRO A 40 -35.82 8.08 23.74
C PRO A 40 -37.05 8.92 23.41
N GLY A 41 -36.93 10.25 23.57
CA GLY A 41 -37.91 11.19 23.03
C GLY A 41 -37.63 11.52 21.56
N PRO A 42 -38.45 12.39 20.94
CA PRO A 42 -38.31 12.77 19.52
C PRO A 42 -36.94 13.39 19.18
N ASP A 43 -36.34 14.08 20.14
CA ASP A 43 -35.06 14.78 19.99
C ASP A 43 -33.88 13.99 20.57
N ALA A 44 -34.09 12.70 20.89
CA ALA A 44 -33.07 11.86 21.48
C ALA A 44 -32.03 11.43 20.43
N LEU A 45 -30.76 11.48 20.81
CA LEU A 45 -29.68 10.96 19.95
C LEU A 45 -29.70 9.42 19.95
N LEU A 46 -30.15 8.88 18.81
CA LEU A 46 -30.00 7.52 18.27
C LEU A 46 -28.57 6.98 18.28
N ALA A 47 -28.34 5.76 18.79
CA ALA A 47 -27.30 4.95 18.17
C ALA A 47 -27.71 4.70 16.69
N PRO A 48 -26.76 4.69 15.75
CA PRO A 48 -27.06 4.29 14.37
C PRO A 48 -27.61 2.86 14.35
N GLY A 49 -28.34 2.53 13.28
CA GLY A 49 -28.80 1.16 13.06
C GLY A 49 -27.64 0.16 13.10
N TRP A 50 -27.89 -1.04 13.60
CA TRP A 50 -26.90 -2.11 13.54
C TRP A 50 -26.61 -2.46 12.08
N VAL A 51 -25.32 -2.60 11.75
CA VAL A 51 -24.83 -2.98 10.42
C VAL A 51 -24.05 -4.30 10.54
N PRO A 52 -24.33 -5.31 9.70
CA PRO A 52 -23.56 -6.55 9.63
C PRO A 52 -22.05 -6.30 9.57
N TRP A 53 -21.25 -7.18 10.19
CA TRP A 53 -19.80 -6.98 10.24
C TRP A 53 -19.17 -6.89 8.84
N ASN A 54 -19.65 -7.70 7.88
CA ASN A 54 -19.15 -7.74 6.50
C ASN A 54 -19.44 -6.46 5.73
N GLU A 55 -20.48 -5.72 6.10
CA GLU A 55 -20.81 -4.40 5.56
C GLU A 55 -20.04 -3.26 6.26
N ARG A 56 -19.36 -3.57 7.38
CA ARG A 56 -18.52 -2.60 8.10
C ARG A 56 -17.05 -2.62 7.67
N VAL A 57 -16.58 -3.74 7.13
CA VAL A 57 -15.16 -3.92 6.72
C VAL A 57 -14.80 -2.91 5.64
N GLN A 58 -13.74 -2.15 5.89
CA GLN A 58 -13.14 -1.19 4.97
C GLN A 58 -11.83 -1.72 4.37
N PRO A 59 -11.35 -1.14 3.26
CA PRO A 59 -10.02 -1.42 2.75
C PRO A 59 -8.95 -1.20 3.85
N GLY A 60 -8.14 -2.23 4.11
CA GLY A 60 -7.08 -2.19 5.12
C GLY A 60 -7.46 -2.74 6.50
N ASP A 61 -8.74 -3.07 6.73
CA ASP A 61 -9.18 -3.63 8.03
C ASP A 61 -8.71 -5.08 8.27
N LEU A 62 -8.34 -5.80 7.22
CA LEU A 62 -7.88 -7.19 7.32
C LEU A 62 -6.40 -7.24 7.70
N GLY A 63 -6.10 -7.95 8.80
CA GLY A 63 -4.76 -8.21 9.30
C GLY A 63 -4.28 -9.64 9.06
N VAL A 64 -3.13 -9.95 9.67
CA VAL A 64 -2.52 -11.28 9.59
C VAL A 64 -3.41 -12.30 10.30
N GLY A 65 -3.86 -13.32 9.56
CA GLY A 65 -4.68 -14.41 10.09
C GLY A 65 -6.19 -14.19 9.97
N ASP A 66 -6.63 -13.00 9.55
CA ASP A 66 -8.05 -12.76 9.30
C ASP A 66 -8.53 -13.50 8.06
N LEU A 67 -9.73 -14.07 8.15
CA LEU A 67 -10.43 -14.68 7.04
C LEU A 67 -11.61 -13.80 6.65
N MET A 68 -11.67 -13.40 5.37
CA MET A 68 -12.83 -12.75 4.79
C MET A 68 -13.55 -13.74 3.88
N PRO A 69 -14.64 -14.38 4.35
CA PRO A 69 -15.46 -15.24 3.52
C PRO A 69 -15.96 -14.50 2.28
N THR A 70 -15.73 -15.09 1.11
CA THR A 70 -16.26 -14.59 -0.16
C THR A 70 -17.72 -14.99 -0.30
N ALA A 71 -18.57 -14.05 -0.73
CA ALA A 71 -19.95 -14.36 -1.06
C ALA A 71 -20.03 -15.39 -2.21
N PRO A 72 -20.98 -16.34 -2.18
CA PRO A 72 -21.17 -17.29 -3.28
C PRO A 72 -21.42 -16.60 -4.63
N ASP A 73 -22.04 -15.43 -4.60
CA ASP A 73 -22.53 -14.58 -5.68
C ASP A 73 -21.75 -13.24 -5.81
N ASP A 74 -20.47 -13.23 -5.46
CA ASP A 74 -19.62 -12.04 -5.66
C ASP A 74 -19.37 -11.76 -7.15
N ASP A 75 -19.99 -10.69 -7.68
CA ASP A 75 -19.93 -10.28 -9.09
C ASP A 75 -18.50 -9.98 -9.58
N ARG A 76 -17.55 -9.73 -8.67
CA ARG A 76 -16.14 -9.51 -9.01
C ARG A 76 -15.42 -10.80 -9.38
N LEU A 77 -16.08 -11.95 -9.24
CA LEU A 77 -15.54 -13.27 -9.51
C LEU A 77 -16.35 -14.01 -10.56
N ALA A 78 -15.65 -14.66 -11.49
CA ALA A 78 -16.23 -15.59 -12.45
C ALA A 78 -15.70 -17.01 -12.17
N PRO A 79 -16.49 -18.07 -12.45
CA PRO A 79 -15.98 -19.43 -12.39
C PRO A 79 -14.82 -19.64 -13.37
N GLY A 80 -13.74 -20.28 -12.93
CA GLY A 80 -12.52 -20.42 -13.75
C GLY A 80 -12.64 -21.32 -14.98
N TYR A 81 -13.71 -22.11 -15.08
CA TYR A 81 -14.01 -22.96 -16.25
C TYR A 81 -14.81 -22.23 -17.35
N VAL A 82 -15.26 -20.99 -17.09
CA VAL A 82 -15.93 -20.16 -18.10
C VAL A 82 -14.87 -19.42 -18.91
N LEU A 83 -15.12 -19.25 -20.21
CA LEU A 83 -14.27 -18.46 -21.11
C LEU A 83 -14.04 -17.08 -20.50
N SER A 84 -12.79 -16.81 -20.14
CA SER A 84 -12.34 -15.50 -19.68
C SER A 84 -12.10 -14.59 -20.87
N ASP A 85 -12.44 -13.32 -20.72
CA ASP A 85 -12.07 -12.26 -21.65
C ASP A 85 -10.66 -11.71 -21.36
N ASP A 86 -9.90 -12.36 -20.46
CA ASP A 86 -8.51 -12.05 -20.17
C ASP A 86 -7.57 -13.10 -20.80
N ALA A 87 -6.74 -12.67 -21.74
CA ALA A 87 -5.82 -13.55 -22.46
C ALA A 87 -4.82 -14.28 -21.56
N ALA A 88 -4.34 -13.64 -20.48
CA ALA A 88 -3.42 -14.30 -19.54
C ALA A 88 -4.13 -15.37 -18.69
N VAL A 89 -5.45 -15.28 -18.53
CA VAL A 89 -6.24 -16.33 -17.88
C VAL A 89 -6.50 -17.48 -18.86
N GLU A 90 -6.85 -17.19 -20.11
CA GLU A 90 -7.11 -18.22 -21.12
C GLU A 90 -5.88 -19.10 -21.39
N GLU A 91 -4.69 -18.49 -21.49
CA GLU A 91 -3.42 -19.22 -21.67
C GLU A 91 -3.21 -20.29 -20.60
N VAL A 92 -3.51 -19.98 -19.33
CA VAL A 92 -3.26 -20.87 -18.19
C VAL A 92 -4.46 -21.78 -17.88
N SER A 93 -5.69 -21.35 -18.20
CA SER A 93 -6.91 -22.13 -17.90
C SER A 93 -7.01 -23.39 -18.77
N TRP A 94 -6.60 -23.31 -20.03
CA TRP A 94 -6.72 -24.42 -20.99
C TRP A 94 -5.59 -25.47 -20.89
N GLU A 95 -4.38 -25.11 -20.45
CA GLU A 95 -3.24 -26.03 -20.51
C GLU A 95 -3.22 -27.13 -19.42
N ALA A 96 -4.06 -27.07 -18.38
CA ALA A 96 -4.01 -28.09 -17.32
C ALA A 96 -5.31 -28.45 -16.59
N GLY A 97 -6.46 -27.82 -16.87
CA GLY A 97 -7.73 -28.15 -16.19
C GLY A 97 -7.69 -28.04 -14.65
N LEU A 98 -6.75 -27.25 -14.10
CA LEU A 98 -6.40 -27.23 -12.66
C LEU A 98 -5.97 -25.85 -12.14
N GLY A 99 -6.34 -24.75 -12.79
CA GLY A 99 -5.87 -23.42 -12.38
C GLY A 99 -6.54 -22.92 -11.09
N ARG A 100 -7.68 -22.26 -11.23
CA ARG A 100 -8.38 -21.57 -10.13
C ARG A 100 -9.88 -21.85 -10.20
N SER A 101 -10.52 -22.13 -9.05
CA SER A 101 -11.98 -22.33 -8.99
C SER A 101 -12.75 -21.08 -9.42
N ARG A 102 -12.19 -19.89 -9.11
CA ARG A 102 -12.69 -18.59 -9.51
C ARG A 102 -11.55 -17.69 -9.98
N VAL A 103 -11.82 -16.88 -10.99
CA VAL A 103 -10.95 -15.85 -11.54
C VAL A 103 -11.65 -14.49 -11.41
N MET A 104 -10.90 -13.39 -11.56
CA MET A 104 -11.51 -12.07 -11.52
C MET A 104 -12.40 -11.88 -12.76
N SER A 105 -13.66 -11.52 -12.53
CA SER A 105 -14.60 -11.21 -13.60
C SER A 105 -14.17 -9.94 -14.33
N LYS A 106 -14.77 -9.68 -15.49
CA LYS A 106 -14.62 -8.40 -16.19
C LYS A 106 -14.95 -7.22 -15.28
N GLU A 107 -16.06 -7.30 -14.56
CA GLU A 107 -16.50 -6.25 -13.63
C GLU A 107 -15.46 -6.00 -12.55
N GLY A 108 -14.96 -7.06 -11.90
CA GLY A 108 -13.90 -6.93 -10.89
C GLY A 108 -12.63 -6.27 -11.43
N ARG A 109 -12.24 -6.58 -12.67
CA ARG A 109 -11.09 -5.94 -13.33
C ARG A 109 -11.35 -4.47 -13.64
N MET A 110 -12.56 -4.12 -14.09
CA MET A 110 -12.95 -2.73 -14.36
C MET A 110 -12.99 -1.89 -13.07
N GLU A 111 -13.61 -2.39 -12.00
CA GLU A 111 -13.61 -1.73 -10.69
C GLU A 111 -12.18 -1.53 -10.15
N THR A 112 -11.33 -2.55 -10.32
CA THR A 112 -9.92 -2.47 -9.91
C THR A 112 -9.15 -1.43 -10.72
N ALA A 113 -9.34 -1.42 -12.04
CA ALA A 113 -8.73 -0.43 -12.93
C ALA A 113 -9.14 0.99 -12.52
N GLN A 114 -10.43 1.22 -12.28
CA GLN A 114 -10.93 2.53 -11.84
C GLN A 114 -10.30 2.95 -10.52
N ARG A 115 -10.34 2.10 -9.49
CA ARG A 115 -9.75 2.40 -8.17
C ARG A 115 -8.25 2.70 -8.25
N TRP A 116 -7.51 1.96 -9.07
CA TRP A 116 -6.07 2.18 -9.22
C TRP A 116 -5.75 3.45 -9.99
N TYR A 117 -6.51 3.75 -11.05
CA TYR A 117 -6.32 4.95 -11.87
C TYR A 117 -6.69 6.24 -11.12
N ASP A 118 -7.73 6.20 -10.29
CA ASP A 118 -8.15 7.35 -9.48
C ASP A 118 -7.36 7.49 -8.17
N GLY A 119 -6.53 6.49 -7.84
CA GLY A 119 -5.80 6.42 -6.58
C GLY A 119 -4.42 7.09 -6.64
N ASP A 120 -3.65 6.88 -5.56
CA ASP A 120 -2.30 7.45 -5.42
C ASP A 120 -1.29 6.95 -6.46
N ALA A 121 -1.61 5.84 -7.14
CA ALA A 121 -0.80 5.26 -8.21
C ALA A 121 -1.27 5.65 -9.63
N GLY A 122 -2.21 6.59 -9.70
CA GLY A 122 -2.78 7.13 -10.92
C GLY A 122 -2.05 8.37 -11.46
N PRO A 123 -2.43 8.87 -12.63
CA PRO A 123 -1.76 10.01 -13.26
C PRO A 123 -2.02 11.34 -12.54
N GLU A 124 -3.15 11.46 -11.84
CA GLU A 124 -3.56 12.67 -11.13
C GLU A 124 -3.01 12.74 -9.69
N ALA A 125 -2.36 11.67 -9.22
CA ALA A 125 -1.77 11.64 -7.90
C ALA A 125 -0.76 12.80 -7.71
N PRO A 126 -0.64 13.40 -6.50
CA PRO A 126 0.24 14.55 -6.28
C PRO A 126 1.69 14.33 -6.72
N ILE A 127 2.23 13.11 -6.52
CA ILE A 127 3.58 12.74 -6.97
C ILE A 127 3.71 12.74 -8.51
N SER A 128 2.67 12.28 -9.20
CA SER A 128 2.60 12.24 -10.66
C SER A 128 2.42 13.62 -11.28
N ALA A 129 1.60 14.47 -10.65
CA ALA A 129 1.42 15.86 -11.04
C ALA A 129 2.70 16.69 -10.86
N ALA A 130 3.51 16.39 -9.84
CA ALA A 130 4.79 17.05 -9.56
C ALA A 130 5.95 16.52 -10.41
N ALA A 131 5.82 15.32 -10.98
CA ALA A 131 6.86 14.72 -11.82
C ALA A 131 7.00 15.45 -13.17
N PRO A 132 8.20 15.46 -13.78
CA PRO A 132 8.39 15.95 -15.14
C PRO A 132 7.40 15.32 -16.13
N ARG A 133 6.93 16.08 -17.13
CA ARG A 133 5.90 15.59 -18.07
C ARG A 133 6.31 14.33 -18.83
N ASN A 134 7.60 14.11 -19.05
CA ASN A 134 8.17 12.94 -19.72
C ASN A 134 8.51 11.79 -18.75
N ALA A 135 8.43 12.01 -17.43
CA ALA A 135 8.71 11.01 -16.42
C ALA A 135 7.47 10.15 -16.16
N ARG A 136 7.01 9.40 -17.17
CA ARG A 136 5.81 8.55 -17.11
C ARG A 136 6.18 7.08 -17.09
N CYS A 137 5.50 6.29 -16.26
CA CYS A 137 5.80 4.88 -16.01
C CYS A 137 5.85 4.06 -17.30
N GLY A 138 4.97 4.29 -18.27
CA GLY A 138 4.91 3.55 -19.53
C GLY A 138 6.16 3.70 -20.41
N THR A 139 7.00 4.71 -20.16
CA THR A 139 8.30 4.90 -20.82
C THR A 139 9.49 4.66 -19.88
N CYS A 140 9.23 4.35 -18.62
CA CYS A 140 10.26 4.15 -17.59
C CYS A 140 10.89 2.76 -17.73
N GLY A 141 12.22 2.69 -17.65
CA GLY A 141 12.95 1.41 -17.68
C GLY A 141 12.68 0.50 -16.47
N PHE A 142 12.10 1.03 -15.38
CA PHE A 142 11.73 0.28 -14.18
C PHE A 142 10.27 -0.22 -14.20
N TYR A 143 9.53 -0.01 -15.29
CA TYR A 143 8.14 -0.42 -15.41
C TYR A 143 8.03 -1.88 -15.85
N LEU A 144 7.43 -2.70 -15.00
CA LEU A 144 7.18 -4.12 -15.26
C LEU A 144 5.72 -4.29 -15.70
N PRO A 145 5.41 -4.51 -17.00
CA PRO A 145 4.04 -4.55 -17.46
C PRO A 145 3.29 -5.76 -16.88
N LEU A 146 2.03 -5.58 -16.49
CA LEU A 146 1.19 -6.69 -16.03
C LEU A 146 0.92 -7.71 -17.16
N GLY A 147 0.43 -8.88 -16.77
CA GLY A 147 -0.17 -9.84 -17.69
C GLY A 147 -1.62 -9.48 -18.01
N GLY A 148 -2.11 -10.01 -19.13
CA GLY A 148 -3.55 -10.02 -19.40
C GLY A 148 -4.14 -8.69 -19.84
N SER A 149 -5.43 -8.52 -19.59
CA SER A 149 -6.23 -7.39 -20.09
C SER A 149 -5.81 -6.04 -19.50
N LEU A 150 -5.24 -6.01 -18.29
CA LEU A 150 -4.79 -4.78 -17.62
C LEU A 150 -3.42 -4.29 -18.09
N ARG A 151 -2.66 -5.10 -18.84
CA ARG A 151 -1.30 -4.79 -19.30
C ARG A 151 -1.16 -3.45 -20.01
N GLN A 152 -2.20 -3.06 -20.75
CA GLN A 152 -2.18 -1.85 -21.57
C GLN A 152 -2.20 -0.56 -20.74
N MET A 153 -2.69 -0.63 -19.50
CA MET A 153 -2.86 0.54 -18.64
C MET A 153 -2.04 0.47 -17.35
N PHE A 154 -1.63 -0.72 -16.91
CA PHE A 154 -0.99 -0.90 -15.61
C PHE A 154 0.23 -1.83 -15.65
N GLY A 155 1.15 -1.53 -14.74
CA GLY A 155 2.39 -2.28 -14.49
C GLY A 155 2.76 -2.20 -13.02
N VAL A 156 3.90 -2.76 -12.66
CA VAL A 156 4.48 -2.66 -11.32
C VAL A 156 5.76 -1.83 -11.41
N CYS A 157 5.94 -0.89 -10.47
CA CYS A 157 7.21 -0.19 -10.34
C CYS A 157 8.25 -1.12 -9.69
N GLY A 158 9.40 -1.30 -10.34
CA GLY A 158 10.53 -2.08 -9.81
C GLY A 158 11.72 -1.23 -9.35
N ASN A 159 11.53 0.07 -9.13
CA ASN A 159 12.60 0.93 -8.64
C ASN A 159 12.54 1.06 -7.12
N LEU A 160 13.48 0.44 -6.40
CA LEU A 160 13.63 0.51 -4.94
C LEU A 160 13.63 1.94 -4.37
N TYR A 161 14.07 2.93 -5.16
CA TYR A 161 14.10 4.33 -4.72
C TYR A 161 12.79 5.08 -4.95
N ALA A 162 11.87 4.51 -5.72
CA ALA A 162 10.53 5.06 -5.89
C ALA A 162 9.66 4.70 -4.67
N PRO A 163 8.79 5.61 -4.22
CA PRO A 163 7.83 5.31 -3.14
C PRO A 163 6.82 4.23 -3.53
N ASP A 164 6.67 3.96 -4.83
CA ASP A 164 5.75 2.98 -5.39
C ASP A 164 6.42 1.64 -5.73
N ASP A 165 7.66 1.40 -5.29
CA ASP A 165 8.33 0.11 -5.47
C ASP A 165 7.44 -1.07 -5.04
N GLY A 166 7.32 -2.07 -5.91
CA GLY A 166 6.47 -3.24 -5.70
C GLY A 166 4.96 -2.98 -5.76
N ARG A 167 4.52 -1.77 -6.13
CA ARG A 167 3.10 -1.41 -6.27
C ARG A 167 2.67 -1.34 -7.73
N ALA A 168 1.39 -1.62 -7.96
CA ALA A 168 0.77 -1.39 -9.24
C ALA A 168 0.61 0.12 -9.51
N VAL A 169 1.00 0.56 -10.69
CA VAL A 169 0.96 1.97 -11.14
C VAL A 169 0.35 2.04 -12.53
N SER A 170 -0.36 3.13 -12.85
CA SER A 170 -0.83 3.37 -14.21
C SER A 170 0.34 3.72 -15.14
N ALA A 171 0.20 3.42 -16.44
CA ALA A 171 1.24 3.71 -17.43
C ALA A 171 1.53 5.23 -17.58
N ASP A 172 0.57 6.08 -17.24
CA ASP A 172 0.68 7.53 -17.22
C ASP A 172 0.95 8.11 -15.83
N HIS A 173 1.15 7.27 -14.80
CA HIS A 173 1.67 7.70 -13.51
C HIS A 173 3.12 8.20 -13.66
N GLY A 174 3.52 9.17 -12.86
CA GLY A 174 4.88 9.69 -12.86
C GLY A 174 5.49 9.81 -11.47
N CYS A 175 6.82 9.71 -11.41
CA CYS A 175 7.57 9.98 -10.19
C CYS A 175 8.95 10.57 -10.52
N GLY A 176 9.59 11.20 -9.52
CA GLY A 176 10.94 11.73 -9.65
C GLY A 176 12.04 10.67 -9.76
N ALA A 177 11.72 9.40 -9.44
CA ALA A 177 12.64 8.27 -9.56
C ALA A 177 12.56 7.59 -10.94
N HIS A 178 12.11 8.30 -11.97
CA HIS A 178 12.07 7.80 -13.34
C HIS A 178 13.48 7.52 -13.89
N SER A 179 13.64 6.48 -14.71
CA SER A 179 14.93 6.02 -15.24
C SER A 179 15.69 7.07 -16.06
N GLU A 180 14.97 8.05 -16.60
CA GLU A 180 15.52 9.16 -17.38
C GLU A 180 15.61 10.49 -16.61
N THR A 181 15.37 10.49 -15.29
CA THR A 181 15.64 11.66 -14.44
C THR A 181 17.13 11.75 -14.17
N LEU A 182 17.88 12.13 -15.21
CA LEU A 182 19.32 12.29 -15.14
C LEU A 182 19.63 13.63 -14.48
N LEU A 183 20.44 13.61 -13.42
CA LEU A 183 21.10 14.83 -12.96
C LEU A 183 21.98 15.31 -14.11
N ALA A 184 21.81 16.57 -14.52
CA ALA A 184 22.81 17.19 -15.38
C ALA A 184 24.14 17.09 -14.63
N ALA A 185 25.10 16.38 -15.20
CA ALA A 185 26.46 16.39 -14.69
C ALA A 185 26.92 17.85 -14.78
N VAL A 186 26.85 18.56 -13.66
CA VAL A 186 27.61 19.79 -13.51
C VAL A 186 29.04 19.28 -13.42
N GLU A 187 29.78 19.38 -14.52
CA GLU A 187 31.24 19.34 -14.48
C GLU A 187 31.66 20.50 -13.57
N GLN A 188 31.68 20.24 -12.27
CA GLN A 188 32.39 21.08 -11.32
C GLN A 188 33.86 20.87 -11.68
N PRO A 189 34.56 21.88 -12.21
CA PRO A 189 35.99 21.77 -12.38
C PRO A 189 36.56 21.47 -10.98
N VAL A 190 37.08 20.26 -10.81
CA VAL A 190 37.88 19.95 -9.63
C VAL A 190 39.10 20.85 -9.78
N ASP A 191 39.28 21.76 -8.83
CA ASP A 191 40.49 22.59 -8.78
C ASP A 191 41.64 21.63 -8.44
N GLU A 192 42.30 21.11 -9.48
CA GLU A 192 43.48 20.27 -9.34
C GLU A 192 44.56 21.14 -8.71
N LEU A 193 44.67 21.07 -7.38
CA LEU A 193 45.80 21.66 -6.67
C LEU A 193 47.07 21.05 -7.26
N PRO A 194 48.09 21.86 -7.59
CA PRO A 194 49.33 21.34 -8.13
C PRO A 194 49.91 20.31 -7.17
N THR A 195 50.26 19.13 -7.69
CA THR A 195 50.98 18.11 -6.91
C THR A 195 52.28 18.72 -6.40
N ILE A 196 52.33 19.02 -5.11
CA ILE A 196 53.54 19.51 -4.44
C ILE A 196 54.42 18.29 -4.18
N TYR A 197 55.45 18.10 -5.00
CA TYR A 197 56.53 17.16 -4.72
C TYR A 197 57.52 17.87 -3.78
N ASP A 198 57.66 17.37 -2.55
CA ASP A 198 58.74 17.76 -1.65
C ASP A 198 59.95 16.86 -1.94
N ASP A 199 60.91 17.38 -2.70
CA ASP A 199 62.17 16.71 -3.02
C ASP A 199 63.30 17.01 -2.00
N GLY A 200 62.99 17.77 -0.94
CA GLY A 200 63.91 18.17 0.12
C GLY A 200 63.89 17.25 1.34
N GLU A 201 62.77 16.57 1.61
CA GLU A 201 62.68 15.59 2.69
C GLU A 201 63.00 14.16 2.23
N VAL A 202 64.14 13.65 2.70
CA VAL A 202 64.52 12.25 2.50
C VAL A 202 64.08 11.44 3.71
N GLU A 203 63.01 10.66 3.58
CA GLU A 203 62.63 9.68 4.60
C GLU A 203 63.61 8.49 4.56
N ALA A 204 64.51 8.41 5.54
CA ALA A 204 65.46 7.32 5.66
C ALA A 204 64.75 6.05 6.15
N MET A 205 64.33 5.19 5.22
CA MET A 205 63.84 3.85 5.55
C MET A 205 65.00 2.90 5.87
N ALA A 206 65.07 2.42 7.10
CA ALA A 206 66.02 1.38 7.49
C ALA A 206 65.60 0.03 6.90
N VAL A 207 66.26 -0.40 5.83
CA VAL A 207 66.04 -1.73 5.24
C VAL A 207 66.85 -2.75 6.04
N SER A 208 66.16 -3.61 6.79
CA SER A 208 66.80 -4.80 7.36
C SER A 208 66.85 -5.91 6.31
N ARG A 209 67.97 -6.63 6.21
CA ARG A 209 68.05 -7.85 5.39
C ARG A 209 67.18 -8.93 6.02
N GLY A 210 65.93 -8.99 5.59
CA GLY A 210 65.00 -10.07 5.92
C GLY A 210 65.48 -11.39 5.29
N HIS A 211 65.07 -12.50 5.91
CA HIS A 211 65.38 -13.85 5.44
C HIS A 211 64.81 -14.04 4.02
N GLY A 212 65.69 -14.27 3.04
CA GLY A 212 65.36 -14.29 1.61
C GLY A 212 66.08 -13.23 0.76
N SER A 213 66.94 -12.41 1.35
CA SER A 213 67.85 -11.54 0.58
C SER A 213 68.90 -12.40 -0.13
N VAL A 214 68.93 -12.39 -1.46
CA VAL A 214 69.94 -13.08 -2.27
C VAL A 214 71.32 -12.49 -2.03
N GLU A 215 72.31 -13.35 -1.80
CA GLU A 215 73.71 -12.91 -1.76
C GLU A 215 74.18 -12.57 -3.17
N SER A 216 74.97 -11.50 -3.31
CA SER A 216 75.40 -10.93 -4.60
C SER A 216 76.33 -11.83 -5.43
N SER A 217 76.43 -13.12 -5.12
CA SER A 217 77.30 -14.09 -5.78
C SER A 217 76.57 -15.23 -6.51
N GLU A 218 75.24 -15.21 -6.60
CA GLU A 218 74.52 -16.23 -7.38
C GLU A 218 74.38 -15.79 -8.86
N PRO A 219 74.72 -16.65 -9.83
CA PRO A 219 74.62 -16.32 -11.25
C PRO A 219 73.16 -16.33 -11.71
N ALA A 220 72.79 -15.37 -12.56
CA ALA A 220 71.43 -15.19 -13.05
C ALA A 220 70.94 -16.44 -13.83
N GLU A 221 69.79 -16.99 -13.44
CA GLU A 221 69.14 -18.09 -14.16
C GLU A 221 68.44 -17.58 -15.43
N ASP A 222 68.68 -18.30 -16.53
CA ASP A 222 68.22 -18.00 -17.88
C ASP A 222 66.95 -18.79 -18.21
N TYR A 223 65.75 -18.32 -17.86
CA TYR A 223 64.53 -18.81 -18.52
C TYR A 223 63.44 -17.75 -18.61
N GLY A 224 63.08 -17.45 -19.86
CA GLY A 224 61.91 -16.67 -20.25
C GLY A 224 60.59 -17.41 -20.01
N HIS A 225 59.57 -16.62 -19.69
CA HIS A 225 58.20 -17.07 -19.54
C HIS A 225 57.58 -17.42 -20.90
N SER A 226 56.81 -18.51 -20.94
CA SER A 226 55.77 -18.71 -21.97
C SER A 226 54.51 -17.96 -21.61
#